data_AF-A0A6I5CFE4-F1
#
_entry.id   AF-A0A6I5CFE4-F1
#
_cell.length_a   1.000
_cell.length_b   1.000
_cell.length_c   1.000
_cell.angle_alpha   90.00
_cell.angle_beta   90.00
_cell.angle_gamma   90.00
#
_symmetry.space_group_name_H-M   'P 1'
#
loop_
_entity.id
_entity.type
_entity.pdbx_description
1 polymer ?
#
loop_
_entity_poly.entity_id
_entity_poly.type
_entity_poly.pdbx_seq_one_letter_code
_entity_poly.pdbx_strand_id
1 'polypeptide(L)'
;MSDTPRRPRKPAKPYRRPQKDPVRILAFDALRAVDERDAYANLVLPPLLRKAREKGDFDGRDAALATELVYGTLRRQGTYDAILAACVDRPLREVDPPVLDVLSLGAHQLLGTRIPSHAAVSATVELARVVLGDGRAKFVNAVLRKVARTDLDGWLETVAPPYDEDPEDHLAVVHSHPRWVVSALWDSLGGGRAGIEDLLDADNERPEVTLVARPGRATTDELLREEAALPGRWSPYAVRLTEGGEPGAVDAVREGRAGVQDEGSQL
;
A
#
# COMPACT_ATOMS: atom_id res chain seq x y z
N MET A 1 40.26 -46.51 14.49
CA MET A 1 40.31 -45.05 14.30
C MET A 1 39.78 -44.76 12.90
N SER A 2 38.50 -44.42 12.80
CA SER A 2 37.80 -44.27 11.52
C SER A 2 37.99 -42.85 11.01
N ASP A 3 38.96 -42.67 10.12
CA ASP A 3 39.22 -41.40 9.44
C ASP A 3 38.14 -41.20 8.36
N THR A 4 37.13 -40.39 8.68
CA THR A 4 36.07 -40.06 7.71
C THR A 4 36.50 -38.83 6.92
N PRO A 5 36.66 -38.91 5.59
CA PRO A 5 37.18 -37.80 4.81
C PRO A 5 36.19 -36.63 4.84
N ARG A 6 36.66 -35.46 5.31
CA ARG A 6 35.91 -34.20 5.28
C ARG A 6 35.54 -33.86 3.84
N ARG A 7 34.23 -33.82 3.54
CA ARG A 7 33.71 -33.33 2.24
C ARG A 7 34.26 -31.93 1.95
N PRO A 8 34.70 -31.65 0.71
CA PRO A 8 35.18 -30.33 0.33
C PRO A 8 34.05 -29.30 0.46
N ARG A 9 34.32 -28.21 1.20
CA ARG A 9 33.40 -27.07 1.29
C ARG A 9 33.22 -26.48 -0.10
N LYS A 10 31.97 -26.39 -0.58
CA LYS A 10 31.65 -25.72 -1.84
C LYS A 10 32.21 -24.28 -1.78
N PRO A 11 32.83 -23.78 -2.87
CA PRO A 11 33.34 -22.41 -2.90
C PRO A 11 32.18 -21.44 -2.67
N ALA A 12 32.41 -20.45 -1.81
CA ALA A 12 31.42 -19.39 -1.57
C ALA A 12 31.15 -18.67 -2.90
N LYS A 13 29.87 -18.47 -3.24
CA LYS A 13 29.51 -17.69 -4.43
C LYS A 13 30.10 -16.28 -4.31
N PRO A 14 30.64 -15.70 -5.40
CA PRO A 14 31.17 -14.34 -5.36
C PRO A 14 30.08 -13.36 -4.95
N TYR A 15 30.45 -12.37 -4.14
CA TYR A 15 29.54 -11.33 -3.69
C TYR A 15 29.03 -10.53 -4.89
N ARG A 16 27.72 -10.57 -5.11
CA ARG A 16 27.03 -9.77 -6.14
C ARG A 16 26.50 -8.50 -5.48
N ARG A 17 26.82 -7.33 -6.03
CA ARG A 17 26.23 -6.05 -5.59
C ARG A 17 24.70 -6.10 -5.72
N PRO A 18 23.94 -5.62 -4.73
CA PRO A 18 22.49 -5.56 -4.81
C PRO A 18 22.01 -4.74 -6.01
N GLN A 19 20.94 -5.20 -6.65
CA GLN A 19 20.33 -4.47 -7.75
C GLN A 19 19.38 -3.42 -7.20
N LYS A 20 19.53 -2.18 -7.66
CA LYS A 20 18.63 -1.08 -7.27
C LYS A 20 17.37 -1.14 -8.13
N ASP A 21 16.23 -1.12 -7.45
CA ASP A 21 14.91 -0.96 -8.05
C ASP A 21 14.36 0.41 -7.63
N PRO A 22 14.32 1.41 -8.53
CA PRO A 22 13.93 2.76 -8.17
C PRO A 22 12.48 2.86 -7.66
N VAL A 23 11.58 1.99 -8.14
CA VAL A 23 10.17 1.99 -7.74
C VAL A 23 10.03 1.55 -6.28
N ARG A 24 10.65 0.42 -5.93
CA ARG A 24 10.59 -0.12 -4.56
C ARG A 24 11.38 0.72 -3.56
N ILE A 25 12.48 1.34 -4.00
CA ILE A 25 13.22 2.30 -3.19
C ILE A 25 12.34 3.52 -2.89
N LEU A 26 11.66 4.08 -3.90
CA LEU A 26 10.75 5.21 -3.71
C LEU A 26 9.61 4.86 -2.75
N ALA A 27 9.02 3.66 -2.91
CA ALA A 27 7.96 3.19 -2.03
C ALA A 27 8.45 3.05 -0.58
N PHE A 28 9.63 2.47 -0.37
CA PHE A 28 10.26 2.39 0.95
C PHE A 28 10.54 3.77 1.54
N ASP A 29 11.12 4.70 0.79
CA ASP A 29 11.40 6.07 1.26
C ASP A 29 10.11 6.81 1.66
N ALA A 30 9.01 6.58 0.94
CA ALA A 30 7.70 7.12 1.27
C ALA A 30 7.13 6.52 2.57
N LEU A 31 7.18 5.19 2.73
CA LEU A 31 6.73 4.50 3.94
C LEU A 31 7.56 4.94 5.17
N ARG A 32 8.89 5.02 5.03
CA ARG A 32 9.78 5.57 6.06
C ARG A 32 9.39 6.97 6.48
N ALA A 33 9.07 7.84 5.52
CA ALA A 33 8.72 9.21 5.81
C ALA A 33 7.37 9.32 6.54
N VAL A 34 6.40 8.44 6.24
CA VAL A 34 5.12 8.34 6.95
C VAL A 34 5.37 7.87 8.39
N ASP A 35 6.11 6.77 8.58
CA ASP A 35 6.42 6.19 9.90
C ASP A 35 7.22 7.14 10.80
N GLU A 36 8.27 7.79 10.29
CA GLU A 36 9.16 8.63 11.10
C GLU A 36 8.58 10.01 11.45
N ARG A 37 7.74 10.58 10.57
CA ARG A 37 7.39 12.01 10.63
C ARG A 37 5.90 12.25 10.85
N ASP A 38 5.12 11.19 11.06
CA ASP A 38 3.67 11.23 11.10
C ASP A 38 3.11 12.02 9.89
N ALA A 39 3.79 11.87 8.75
CA ALA A 39 3.52 12.67 7.56
C ALA A 39 2.44 11.98 6.74
N TYR A 40 1.47 12.75 6.27
CA TYR A 40 0.41 12.18 5.43
C TYR A 40 0.96 11.72 4.08
N ALA A 41 0.66 10.47 3.70
CA ALA A 41 1.15 9.85 2.47
C ALA A 41 0.82 10.67 1.20
N ASN A 42 -0.35 11.31 1.17
CA ASN A 42 -0.79 12.19 0.09
C ASN A 42 0.05 13.48 -0.05
N LEU A 43 0.80 13.87 0.99
CA LEU A 43 1.73 15.00 0.94
C LEU A 43 3.17 14.55 0.63
N VAL A 44 3.54 13.34 1.05
CA VAL A 44 4.89 12.77 0.89
C VAL A 44 5.11 12.22 -0.52
N LEU A 45 4.16 11.46 -1.05
CA LEU A 45 4.36 10.72 -2.30
C LEU A 45 4.48 11.62 -3.55
N PRO A 46 3.63 12.66 -3.77
CA PRO A 46 3.71 13.48 -4.97
C PRO A 46 5.08 14.16 -5.22
N PRO A 47 5.75 14.80 -4.25
CA PRO A 47 7.08 15.37 -4.48
C PRO A 47 8.15 14.31 -4.76
N LEU A 48 8.05 13.11 -4.16
CA LEU A 48 8.97 12.00 -4.46
C LEU A 48 8.80 11.52 -5.91
N LEU A 49 7.56 11.36 -6.37
CA LEU A 49 7.25 10.97 -7.75
C LEU A 49 7.73 12.00 -8.77
N ARG A 50 7.50 13.30 -8.54
CA ARG A 50 8.01 14.37 -9.42
C ARG A 50 9.54 14.32 -9.52
N LYS A 51 10.22 14.26 -8.38
CA LYS A 51 11.69 14.19 -8.33
C LYS A 51 12.24 12.94 -9.03
N ALA A 52 11.52 11.81 -8.98
CA ALA A 52 11.91 10.61 -9.70
C ALA A 52 11.77 10.77 -11.21
N ARG A 53 10.65 11.34 -11.68
CA ARG A 53 10.38 11.61 -13.10
C ARG A 53 11.36 12.60 -13.72
N GLU A 54 11.78 13.63 -12.99
CA GLU A 54 12.78 14.62 -13.44
C GLU A 54 14.12 14.00 -13.86
N LYS A 55 14.44 12.80 -13.35
CA LYS A 55 15.67 12.08 -13.72
C LYS A 55 15.60 11.38 -15.08
N GLY A 56 14.42 11.31 -15.70
CA GLY A 56 14.21 10.76 -17.05
C GLY A 56 13.97 9.24 -17.13
N ASP A 57 14.39 8.46 -16.13
CA ASP A 57 14.31 6.99 -16.14
C ASP A 57 13.14 6.43 -15.30
N PHE A 58 12.11 7.24 -15.03
CA PHE A 58 10.96 6.85 -14.19
C PHE A 58 9.67 7.26 -14.88
N ASP A 59 8.97 6.28 -15.45
CA ASP A 59 7.82 6.53 -16.32
C ASP A 59 6.47 6.51 -15.56
N GLY A 60 5.36 6.59 -16.32
CA GLY A 60 4.02 6.53 -15.77
C GLY A 60 3.66 5.18 -15.11
N ARG A 61 4.19 4.07 -15.64
CA ARG A 61 3.95 2.72 -15.10
C ARG A 61 4.70 2.53 -13.78
N ASP A 62 5.93 3.03 -13.71
CA ASP A 62 6.72 3.07 -12.49
C ASP A 62 6.06 3.91 -11.41
N ALA A 63 5.51 5.07 -11.78
CA ALA A 63 4.75 5.91 -10.86
C ALA A 63 3.47 5.24 -10.36
N ALA A 64 2.73 4.57 -11.25
CA ALA A 64 1.55 3.81 -10.88
C ALA A 64 1.90 2.66 -9.93
N LEU A 65 2.96 1.91 -10.20
CA LEU A 65 3.42 0.82 -9.33
C LEU A 65 3.91 1.36 -7.99
N ALA A 66 4.67 2.45 -7.94
CA ALA A 66 5.11 3.03 -6.67
C ALA A 66 3.91 3.51 -5.83
N THR A 67 2.93 4.14 -6.48
CA THR A 67 1.70 4.61 -5.84
C THR A 67 0.91 3.45 -5.27
N GLU A 68 0.78 2.37 -6.04
CA GLU A 68 0.17 1.12 -5.58
C GLU A 68 0.87 0.57 -4.35
N LEU A 69 2.20 0.44 -4.42
CA LEU A 69 2.98 -0.14 -3.34
C LEU A 69 2.88 0.67 -2.05
N VAL A 70 2.89 2.01 -2.12
CA VAL A 70 2.77 2.87 -0.93
C VAL A 70 1.37 2.80 -0.34
N TYR A 71 0.35 3.16 -1.11
CA TYR A 71 -1.01 3.23 -0.58
C TYR A 71 -1.57 1.86 -0.25
N GLY A 72 -1.25 0.82 -1.02
CA GLY A 72 -1.68 -0.54 -0.75
C GLY A 72 -1.04 -1.12 0.50
N THR A 73 0.21 -0.78 0.79
CA THR A 73 0.87 -1.18 2.06
C THR A 73 0.22 -0.50 3.25
N LEU A 74 0.02 0.82 3.19
CA LEU A 74 -0.58 1.59 4.29
C LEU A 74 -2.04 1.20 4.55
N ARG A 75 -2.83 1.03 3.49
CA ARG A 75 -4.25 0.65 3.56
C ARG A 75 -4.46 -0.70 4.25
N ARG A 76 -3.51 -1.63 4.10
CA ARG A 76 -3.60 -2.97 4.69
C ARG A 76 -2.63 -3.19 5.85
N GLN A 77 -2.12 -2.11 6.46
CA GLN A 77 -1.07 -2.18 7.46
C GLN A 77 -1.49 -3.03 8.68
N GLY A 78 -2.69 -2.82 9.24
CA GLY A 78 -3.15 -3.57 10.41
C GLY A 78 -3.23 -5.08 10.15
N THR A 79 -3.67 -5.45 8.95
CA THR A 79 -3.72 -6.86 8.50
C THR A 79 -2.31 -7.43 8.33
N TYR A 80 -1.41 -6.69 7.69
CA TYR A 80 -0.03 -7.13 7.51
C TYR A 80 0.72 -7.23 8.83
N ASP A 81 0.47 -6.34 9.79
CA ASP A 81 1.05 -6.42 11.13
C ASP A 81 0.61 -7.70 11.85
N ALA A 82 -0.67 -8.07 11.80
CA ALA A 82 -1.15 -9.35 12.35
C ALA A 82 -0.46 -10.57 11.70
N ILE A 83 -0.34 -10.56 10.37
CA ILE A 83 0.33 -11.63 9.60
C ILE A 83 1.83 -11.70 9.92
N LEU A 84 2.51 -10.57 9.96
CA LEU A 84 3.93 -10.49 10.25
C LEU A 84 4.22 -10.94 11.68
N ALA A 85 3.37 -10.58 12.65
CA ALA A 85 3.45 -11.03 14.03
C ALA A 85 3.39 -12.56 14.14
N ALA A 86 2.53 -13.23 13.35
CA ALA A 86 2.48 -14.69 13.27
C ALA A 86 3.72 -15.31 12.60
N CYS A 87 4.51 -14.53 11.85
CA CYS A 87 5.69 -14.99 11.13
C CYS A 87 7.02 -14.76 11.88
N VAL A 88 7.02 -13.97 12.95
CA VAL A 88 8.24 -13.65 13.73
C VAL A 88 8.15 -14.17 15.16
N ASP A 89 9.30 -14.54 15.74
CA ASP A 89 9.34 -15.16 17.07
C ASP A 89 9.47 -14.13 18.21
N ARG A 90 9.16 -12.85 17.93
CA ARG A 90 9.24 -11.73 18.88
C ARG A 90 8.15 -10.70 18.57
N PRO A 91 7.72 -9.87 19.53
CA PRO A 91 6.77 -8.79 19.27
C PRO A 91 7.24 -7.86 18.15
N LEU A 92 6.34 -7.43 17.27
CA LEU A 92 6.71 -6.53 16.15
C LEU A 92 7.35 -5.23 16.61
N ARG A 93 6.92 -4.67 17.76
CA ARG A 93 7.53 -3.49 18.38
C ARG A 93 9.03 -3.62 18.72
N GLU A 94 9.57 -4.84 18.70
CA GLU A 94 11.00 -5.13 18.94
C GLU A 94 11.78 -5.38 17.64
N VAL A 95 11.10 -5.30 16.49
CA VAL A 95 11.72 -5.32 15.16
C VAL A 95 12.08 -3.87 14.79
N ASP A 96 13.29 -3.70 14.26
CA ASP A 96 13.81 -2.41 13.78
C ASP A 96 12.84 -1.79 12.75
N PRO A 97 12.33 -0.55 12.92
CA PRO A 97 11.27 0.01 12.08
C PRO A 97 11.54 -0.05 10.56
N PRO A 98 12.74 0.30 10.04
CA PRO A 98 13.04 0.13 8.62
C PRO A 98 12.95 -1.31 8.10
N VAL A 99 13.13 -2.31 8.98
CA VAL A 99 12.90 -3.73 8.64
C VAL A 99 11.41 -4.01 8.52
N LEU A 100 10.58 -3.45 9.41
CA LEU A 100 9.12 -3.57 9.33
C LEU A 100 8.58 -2.94 8.04
N ASP A 101 9.04 -1.76 7.65
CA ASP A 101 8.58 -1.14 6.39
C ASP A 101 8.87 -2.01 5.17
N VAL A 102 10.07 -2.62 5.12
CA VAL A 102 10.42 -3.55 4.04
C VAL A 102 9.57 -4.83 4.11
N LEU A 103 9.27 -5.32 5.31
CA LEU A 103 8.41 -6.49 5.49
C LEU A 103 6.97 -6.22 5.08
N SER A 104 6.39 -5.09 5.50
CA SER A 104 5.02 -4.68 5.15
C SER A 104 4.90 -4.43 3.65
N LEU A 105 5.87 -3.75 3.04
CA LEU A 105 5.95 -3.61 1.59
C LEU A 105 6.06 -4.97 0.86
N GLY A 106 6.81 -5.91 1.43
CA GLY A 106 6.93 -7.27 0.92
C GLY A 106 5.64 -8.07 1.04
N ALA A 107 4.96 -7.98 2.18
CA ALA A 107 3.67 -8.60 2.45
C ALA A 107 2.60 -8.07 1.49
N HIS A 108 2.57 -6.75 1.27
CA HIS A 108 1.67 -6.14 0.30
C HIS A 108 1.88 -6.68 -1.11
N GLN A 109 3.13 -6.76 -1.57
CA GLN A 109 3.42 -7.35 -2.87
C GLN A 109 2.96 -8.81 -2.99
N LEU A 110 3.10 -9.59 -1.91
CA LEU A 110 2.73 -11.01 -1.89
C LEU A 110 1.22 -11.24 -1.86
N LEU A 111 0.50 -10.45 -1.07
CA LEU A 111 -0.88 -10.71 -0.68
C LEU A 111 -1.87 -9.72 -1.30
N GLY A 112 -1.43 -8.51 -1.62
CA GLY A 112 -2.27 -7.42 -2.13
C GLY A 112 -2.07 -7.11 -3.62
N THR A 113 -1.13 -7.78 -4.30
CA THR A 113 -0.85 -7.52 -5.73
C THR A 113 -0.85 -8.80 -6.56
N ARG A 114 -0.83 -8.62 -7.89
CA ARG A 114 -0.71 -9.72 -8.86
C ARG A 114 0.74 -10.10 -9.19
N ILE A 115 1.72 -9.60 -8.42
CA ILE A 115 3.13 -9.89 -8.65
C ILE A 115 3.41 -11.35 -8.26
N PRO A 116 4.05 -12.17 -9.12
CA PRO A 116 4.37 -13.54 -8.77
C PRO A 116 5.21 -13.63 -7.48
N SER A 117 4.87 -14.56 -6.58
CA SER A 117 5.45 -14.60 -5.23
C SER A 117 6.98 -14.65 -5.21
N HIS A 118 7.60 -15.40 -6.13
CA HIS A 118 9.06 -15.47 -6.24
C HIS A 118 9.68 -14.11 -6.63
N ALA A 119 9.02 -13.33 -7.48
CA ALA A 119 9.46 -12.01 -7.91
C ALA A 119 9.28 -11.00 -6.77
N ALA A 120 8.16 -11.03 -6.06
CA ALA A 120 7.90 -10.20 -4.89
C ALA A 120 8.93 -10.43 -3.77
N VAL A 121 9.21 -11.69 -3.41
CA VAL A 121 10.25 -12.02 -2.42
C VAL A 121 11.62 -11.57 -2.91
N SER A 122 12.00 -11.92 -4.15
CA SER A 122 13.34 -11.59 -4.67
C SER A 122 13.57 -10.08 -4.70
N ALA A 123 12.61 -9.30 -5.21
CA ALA A 123 12.75 -7.85 -5.32
C ALA A 123 12.78 -7.17 -3.94
N THR A 124 11.97 -7.64 -2.99
CA THR A 124 11.96 -7.10 -1.62
C THR A 124 13.24 -7.45 -0.85
N VAL A 125 13.81 -8.64 -1.08
CA VAL A 125 15.11 -9.01 -0.50
C VAL A 125 16.23 -8.17 -1.11
N GLU A 126 16.22 -7.91 -2.41
CA GLU A 126 17.20 -7.00 -3.02
C GLU A 126 17.06 -5.57 -2.48
N LEU A 127 15.83 -5.05 -2.31
CA LEU A 127 15.58 -3.79 -1.61
C LEU A 127 16.18 -3.80 -0.20
N ALA A 128 15.92 -4.83 0.59
CA ALA A 128 16.48 -4.98 1.94
C ALA A 128 18.01 -4.94 1.93
N ARG A 129 18.66 -5.57 0.95
CA ARG A 129 20.13 -5.52 0.81
C ARG A 129 20.63 -4.12 0.49
N VAL A 130 19.88 -3.35 -0.31
CA VAL A 130 20.22 -1.97 -0.66
C VAL A 130 20.08 -1.04 0.55
N VAL A 131 18.98 -1.13 1.30
CA VAL A 131 18.64 -0.12 2.33
C VAL A 131 19.00 -0.54 3.77
N LEU A 132 19.13 -1.85 4.05
CA LEU A 132 19.38 -2.39 5.39
C LEU A 132 20.69 -3.22 5.50
N GLY A 133 21.27 -3.59 4.36
CA GLY A 133 22.44 -4.47 4.27
C GLY A 133 22.13 -5.98 4.31
N ASP A 134 23.10 -6.80 3.91
CA ASP A 134 22.90 -8.25 3.69
C ASP A 134 22.45 -9.04 4.93
N GLY A 135 22.84 -8.60 6.12
CA GLY A 135 22.47 -9.28 7.37
C GLY A 135 20.95 -9.27 7.60
N ARG A 136 20.34 -8.09 7.54
CA ARG A 136 18.90 -7.89 7.71
C ARG A 136 18.09 -8.46 6.53
N ALA A 137 18.65 -8.42 5.32
CA ALA A 137 18.00 -9.03 4.15
C ALA A 137 17.74 -10.54 4.29
N LYS A 138 18.59 -11.29 5.02
CA LYS A 138 18.35 -12.71 5.30
C LYS A 138 17.14 -12.93 6.18
N PHE A 139 16.94 -12.05 7.17
CA PHE A 139 15.77 -12.07 8.04
C PHE A 139 14.50 -11.76 7.23
N VAL A 140 14.52 -10.69 6.42
CA VAL A 140 13.42 -10.33 5.50
C VAL A 140 13.05 -11.51 4.60
N ASN A 141 14.03 -12.15 3.96
CA ASN A 141 13.79 -13.33 3.12
C ASN A 141 13.13 -14.49 3.89
N ALA A 142 13.58 -14.75 5.13
CA ALA A 142 13.03 -15.84 5.93
C ALA A 142 11.56 -15.58 6.30
N VAL A 143 11.23 -14.35 6.71
CA VAL A 143 9.85 -13.95 7.06
C VAL A 143 8.95 -13.96 5.83
N LEU A 144 9.35 -13.33 4.72
CA LEU A 144 8.52 -13.29 3.51
C LEU A 144 8.28 -14.67 2.89
N ARG A 145 9.19 -15.63 3.08
CA ARG A 145 8.95 -17.04 2.71
C ARG A 145 7.91 -17.73 3.61
N LYS A 146 7.75 -17.30 4.86
CA LYS A 146 6.64 -17.76 5.71
C LYS A 146 5.33 -17.14 5.24
N VAL A 147 5.32 -15.81 5.00
CA VAL A 147 4.15 -15.09 4.47
C VAL A 147 3.66 -15.71 3.17
N ALA A 148 4.56 -16.02 2.23
CA ALA A 148 4.20 -16.58 0.92
C ALA A 148 3.68 -18.04 0.93
N ARG A 149 3.42 -18.66 2.09
CA ARG A 149 2.94 -20.05 2.17
C ARG A 149 1.45 -20.20 1.87
N THR A 150 0.67 -19.15 2.10
CA THR A 150 -0.76 -19.08 1.83
C THR A 150 -1.11 -17.69 1.30
N ASP A 151 -2.28 -17.56 0.70
CA ASP A 151 -2.84 -16.29 0.24
C ASP A 151 -3.45 -15.48 1.40
N LEU A 152 -4.04 -14.33 1.08
CA LEU A 152 -4.59 -13.42 2.07
C LEU A 152 -5.72 -14.09 2.88
N ASP A 153 -6.63 -14.79 2.22
CA ASP A 153 -7.77 -15.44 2.85
C ASP A 153 -7.32 -16.49 3.87
N GLY A 154 -6.39 -17.37 3.49
CA GLY A 154 -5.85 -18.36 4.45
C GLY A 154 -5.08 -17.73 5.61
N TRP A 155 -4.48 -16.55 5.41
CA TRP A 155 -3.90 -15.80 6.52
C TRP A 155 -4.96 -15.21 7.44
N LEU A 156 -6.02 -14.60 6.89
CA LEU A 156 -7.11 -14.03 7.68
C LEU A 156 -7.79 -15.09 8.55
N GLU A 157 -8.00 -16.31 8.03
CA GLU A 157 -8.48 -17.46 8.82
C GLU A 157 -7.55 -17.82 10.00
N THR A 158 -6.25 -17.53 9.87
CA THR A 158 -5.24 -17.86 10.89
C THR A 158 -5.07 -16.75 11.92
N VAL A 159 -5.13 -15.48 11.52
CA VAL A 159 -4.75 -14.35 12.39
C VAL A 159 -5.92 -13.51 12.90
N ALA A 160 -7.08 -13.55 12.24
CA ALA A 160 -8.27 -12.88 12.77
C ALA A 160 -8.91 -13.76 13.86
N PRO A 161 -9.27 -13.20 15.02
CA PRO A 161 -10.02 -13.95 16.02
C PRO A 161 -11.40 -14.36 15.47
N PRO A 162 -12.02 -15.43 16.00
CA PRO A 162 -13.38 -15.81 15.60
C PRO A 162 -14.36 -14.66 15.79
N TYR A 163 -15.17 -14.37 14.77
CA TYR A 163 -16.10 -13.24 14.78
C TYR A 163 -17.10 -13.32 15.94
N ASP A 164 -17.52 -14.50 16.35
CA ASP A 164 -18.45 -14.72 17.45
C ASP A 164 -17.83 -14.51 18.83
N GLU A 165 -16.50 -14.62 18.95
CA GLU A 165 -15.76 -14.36 20.18
C GLU A 165 -15.37 -12.89 20.32
N ASP A 166 -14.84 -12.28 19.27
CA ASP A 166 -14.46 -10.86 19.25
C ASP A 166 -14.71 -10.21 17.87
N PRO A 167 -15.95 -9.76 17.62
CA PRO A 167 -16.34 -9.18 16.32
C PRO A 167 -15.52 -7.95 15.92
N GLU A 168 -15.20 -7.06 16.87
CA GLU A 168 -14.50 -5.83 16.56
C GLU A 168 -13.04 -6.08 16.17
N ASP A 169 -12.34 -6.98 16.87
CA ASP A 169 -10.96 -7.32 16.52
C ASP A 169 -10.89 -8.13 15.23
N HIS A 170 -11.88 -9.00 15.01
CA HIS A 170 -12.03 -9.70 13.73
C HIS A 170 -12.11 -8.70 12.58
N LEU A 171 -13.04 -7.74 12.66
CA LEU A 171 -13.21 -6.71 11.64
C LEU A 171 -11.96 -5.82 11.51
N ALA A 172 -11.31 -5.49 12.63
CA ALA A 172 -10.07 -4.71 12.64
C ALA A 172 -8.95 -5.40 11.83
N VAL A 173 -8.78 -6.71 12.00
CA VAL A 173 -7.76 -7.49 11.26
C VAL A 173 -8.17 -7.68 9.79
N VAL A 174 -9.42 -8.06 9.53
CA VAL A 174 -9.91 -8.37 8.17
C VAL A 174 -9.94 -7.13 7.27
N HIS A 175 -10.47 -6.03 7.79
CA HIS A 175 -10.58 -4.77 7.05
C HIS A 175 -9.41 -3.81 7.32
N SER A 176 -8.42 -4.16 8.14
CA SER A 176 -7.24 -3.31 8.38
C SER A 176 -7.51 -1.97 9.06
N HIS A 177 -8.56 -1.90 9.88
CA HIS A 177 -8.87 -0.73 10.66
C HIS A 177 -8.36 -0.87 12.10
N PRO A 178 -7.87 0.19 12.74
CA PRO A 178 -7.66 0.17 14.18
C PRO A 178 -8.97 -0.18 14.89
N ARG A 179 -8.92 -1.03 15.91
CA ARG A 179 -10.12 -1.49 16.63
C ARG A 179 -11.05 -0.34 17.05
N TRP A 180 -10.48 0.77 17.55
CA TRP A 180 -11.27 1.93 17.98
C TRP A 180 -12.04 2.58 16.82
N VAL A 181 -11.53 2.53 15.58
CA VAL A 181 -12.23 3.02 14.38
C VAL A 181 -13.41 2.10 14.06
N VAL A 182 -13.20 0.78 14.14
CA VAL A 182 -14.27 -0.21 13.95
C VAL A 182 -15.40 0.05 14.95
N SER A 183 -15.09 0.17 16.25
CA SER A 183 -16.10 0.47 17.27
C SER A 183 -16.84 1.77 16.98
N ALA A 184 -16.12 2.85 16.62
CA ALA A 184 -16.73 4.15 16.35
C ALA A 184 -17.66 4.12 15.12
N LEU A 185 -17.27 3.44 14.06
CA LEU A 185 -18.09 3.29 12.86
C LEU A 185 -19.29 2.38 13.12
N TRP A 186 -19.10 1.29 13.86
CA TRP A 186 -20.19 0.40 14.27
C TRP A 186 -21.23 1.16 15.09
N ASP A 187 -20.81 1.92 16.10
CA ASP A 187 -21.71 2.74 16.91
C ASP A 187 -22.46 3.78 16.06
N SER A 188 -21.81 4.36 15.06
CA SER A 188 -22.43 5.32 14.14
C SER A 188 -23.58 4.72 13.30
N LEU A 189 -23.54 3.41 13.05
CA LEU A 189 -24.61 2.65 12.38
C LEU A 189 -25.70 2.18 13.36
N GLY A 190 -25.61 2.55 14.63
CA GLY A 190 -26.60 2.22 15.67
C GLY A 190 -26.32 0.92 16.42
N GLY A 191 -25.10 0.38 16.38
CA GLY A 191 -24.70 -0.76 17.21
C GLY A 191 -25.11 -2.14 16.66
N GLY A 192 -25.84 -2.19 15.55
CA GLY A 192 -26.21 -3.44 14.88
C GLY A 192 -25.12 -3.96 13.95
N ARG A 193 -25.17 -5.25 13.60
CA ARG A 193 -24.23 -5.86 12.62
C ARG A 193 -24.49 -5.42 11.17
N ALA A 194 -25.63 -4.80 10.88
CA ALA A 194 -26.02 -4.50 9.52
C ALA A 194 -25.18 -3.36 8.93
N GLY A 195 -24.47 -3.65 7.85
CA GLY A 195 -23.74 -2.65 7.04
C GLY A 195 -22.35 -2.26 7.54
N ILE A 196 -21.86 -2.80 8.66
CA ILE A 196 -20.50 -2.47 9.15
C ILE A 196 -19.41 -3.00 8.21
N GLU A 197 -19.54 -4.24 7.72
CA GLU A 197 -18.60 -4.82 6.75
C GLU A 197 -18.60 -4.01 5.44
N ASP A 198 -19.79 -3.69 4.90
CA ASP A 198 -19.94 -2.87 3.70
C ASP A 198 -19.27 -1.48 3.86
N LEU A 199 -19.41 -0.86 5.05
CA LEU A 199 -18.80 0.43 5.36
C LEU A 199 -17.27 0.34 5.41
N LEU A 200 -16.73 -0.68 6.08
CA LEU A 200 -15.28 -0.88 6.20
C LEU A 200 -14.66 -1.28 4.85
N ASP A 201 -15.37 -2.03 4.03
CA ASP A 201 -14.96 -2.34 2.66
C ASP A 201 -14.94 -1.08 1.79
N ALA A 202 -15.98 -0.25 1.86
CA ALA A 202 -16.04 1.02 1.15
C ALA A 202 -14.89 1.97 1.55
N ASP A 203 -14.56 2.05 2.84
CA ASP A 203 -13.43 2.87 3.33
C ASP A 203 -12.06 2.34 2.83
N ASN A 204 -11.99 1.04 2.54
CA ASN A 204 -10.84 0.40 1.91
C ASN A 204 -10.86 0.42 0.39
N GLU A 205 -11.87 0.97 -0.28
CA GLU A 205 -11.84 1.11 -1.73
C GLU A 205 -10.87 2.21 -2.15
N ARG A 206 -10.27 2.04 -3.33
CA ARG A 206 -9.33 3.05 -3.84
C ARG A 206 -10.10 4.34 -4.08
N PRO A 207 -9.63 5.48 -3.53
CA PRO A 207 -10.34 6.73 -3.74
C PRO A 207 -10.31 7.08 -5.22
N GLU A 208 -11.48 7.45 -5.72
CA GLU A 208 -11.64 7.93 -7.08
C GLU A 208 -11.26 9.42 -7.14
N VAL A 209 -10.68 9.85 -8.27
CA VAL A 209 -10.37 11.27 -8.44
C VAL A 209 -11.58 11.98 -9.01
N THR A 210 -12.19 12.83 -8.18
CA THR A 210 -13.32 13.67 -8.57
C THR A 210 -12.86 15.11 -8.78
N LEU A 211 -13.27 15.68 -9.91
CA LEU A 211 -13.15 17.10 -10.21
C LEU A 211 -14.50 17.79 -9.97
N VAL A 212 -14.43 19.05 -9.57
CA VAL A 212 -15.57 19.96 -9.53
C VAL A 212 -15.42 21.00 -10.64
N ALA A 213 -16.44 21.12 -11.50
CA ALA A 213 -16.51 22.20 -12.48
C ALA A 213 -16.84 23.52 -11.76
N ARG A 214 -16.07 24.59 -12.00
CA ARG A 214 -16.34 25.89 -11.38
C ARG A 214 -17.34 26.69 -12.22
N PRO A 215 -18.52 27.02 -11.67
CA PRO A 215 -19.53 27.76 -12.42
C PRO A 215 -18.99 29.07 -13.01
N GLY A 216 -19.32 29.33 -14.26
CA GLY A 216 -18.83 30.51 -15.01
C GLY A 216 -17.40 30.40 -15.56
N ARG A 217 -16.68 29.28 -15.28
CA ARG A 217 -15.36 29.00 -15.86
C ARG A 217 -15.31 27.73 -16.69
N ALA A 218 -16.08 26.73 -16.29
CA ALA A 218 -16.32 25.53 -17.07
C ALA A 218 -17.68 24.92 -16.70
N THR A 219 -18.15 24.05 -17.57
CA THR A 219 -19.31 23.17 -17.36
C THR A 219 -18.85 21.71 -17.21
N THR A 220 -19.67 20.87 -16.59
CA THR A 220 -19.40 19.42 -16.52
C THR A 220 -19.33 18.81 -17.92
N ASP A 221 -20.20 19.23 -18.84
CA ASP A 221 -20.19 18.75 -20.23
C ASP A 221 -18.89 19.08 -20.98
N GLU A 222 -18.24 20.21 -20.67
CA GLU A 222 -16.91 20.53 -21.21
C GLU A 222 -15.85 19.57 -20.67
N LEU A 223 -15.82 19.37 -19.35
CA LEU A 223 -14.86 18.47 -18.71
C LEU A 223 -15.03 17.01 -19.17
N LEU A 224 -16.27 16.53 -19.34
CA LEU A 224 -16.56 15.17 -19.83
C LEU A 224 -16.11 14.95 -21.29
N ARG A 225 -15.96 16.02 -22.08
CA ARG A 225 -15.44 15.96 -23.45
C ARG A 225 -13.92 16.06 -23.50
N GLU A 226 -13.32 16.80 -22.57
CA GLU A 226 -11.87 17.02 -22.49
C GLU A 226 -11.15 15.83 -21.85
N GLU A 227 -11.78 15.16 -20.89
CA GLU A 227 -11.16 14.13 -20.05
C GLU A 227 -11.84 12.76 -20.20
N ALA A 228 -11.07 11.69 -19.99
CA ALA A 228 -11.63 10.35 -19.79
C ALA A 228 -12.32 10.30 -18.41
N ALA A 229 -13.63 10.60 -18.40
CA ALA A 229 -14.38 10.79 -17.16
C ALA A 229 -15.86 10.41 -17.28
N LEU A 230 -16.50 10.26 -16.12
CA LEU A 230 -17.93 10.01 -15.96
C LEU A 230 -18.57 11.13 -15.12
N PRO A 231 -19.86 11.44 -15.31
CA PRO A 231 -20.55 12.37 -14.44
C PRO A 231 -20.56 11.84 -12.99
N GLY A 232 -20.52 12.76 -12.03
CA GLY A 232 -20.75 12.43 -10.63
C GLY A 232 -22.13 11.84 -10.38
N ARG A 233 -22.27 11.10 -9.28
CA ARG A 233 -23.52 10.43 -8.92
C ARG A 233 -24.50 11.37 -8.21
N TRP A 234 -23.99 12.33 -7.47
CA TRP A 234 -24.73 13.14 -6.50
C TRP A 234 -24.64 14.64 -6.79
N SER A 235 -23.47 15.14 -7.19
CA SER A 235 -23.24 16.56 -7.46
C SER A 235 -23.40 16.85 -8.95
N PRO A 236 -24.18 17.89 -9.32
CA PRO A 236 -24.30 18.32 -10.71
C PRO A 236 -23.02 18.97 -11.25
N TYR A 237 -22.03 19.24 -10.40
CA TYR A 237 -20.74 19.81 -10.76
C TYR A 237 -19.62 18.78 -10.83
N ALA A 238 -19.88 17.54 -10.40
CA ALA A 238 -18.87 16.51 -10.28
C ALA A 238 -18.59 15.83 -11.63
N VAL A 239 -17.30 15.63 -11.89
CA VAL A 239 -16.78 14.79 -12.97
C VAL A 239 -15.72 13.88 -12.39
N ARG A 240 -15.97 12.58 -12.45
CA ARG A 240 -15.09 11.54 -11.92
C ARG A 240 -14.19 11.01 -13.02
N LEU A 241 -12.88 11.14 -12.85
CA LEU A 241 -11.91 10.63 -13.81
C LEU A 241 -11.95 9.10 -13.84
N THR A 242 -12.05 8.50 -15.03
CA THR A 242 -12.02 7.03 -15.20
C THR A 242 -10.60 6.49 -15.24
N GLU A 243 -9.65 7.35 -15.59
CA GLU A 243 -8.23 7.02 -15.54
C GLU A 243 -7.60 7.72 -14.33
N GLY A 244 -6.79 6.97 -13.59
CA GLY A 244 -5.94 7.56 -12.56
C GLY A 244 -4.88 8.47 -13.19
N GLY A 245 -4.32 9.38 -12.41
CA GLY A 245 -3.33 10.30 -12.94
C GLY A 245 -2.93 11.35 -11.92
N GLU A 246 -2.13 12.33 -12.34
CA GLU A 246 -1.84 13.51 -11.55
C GLU A 246 -2.92 14.56 -11.84
N PRO A 247 -3.88 14.81 -10.94
CA PRO A 247 -5.02 15.68 -11.24
C PRO A 247 -4.58 17.12 -11.50
N GLY A 248 -3.43 17.53 -10.94
CA GLY A 248 -2.81 18.83 -11.21
C GLY A 248 -2.25 18.98 -12.62
N ALA A 249 -2.15 17.90 -13.40
CA ALA A 249 -1.75 17.95 -14.81
C ALA A 249 -2.93 18.21 -15.75
N VAL A 250 -4.17 18.04 -15.29
CA VAL A 250 -5.39 18.34 -16.05
C VAL A 250 -5.45 19.83 -16.37
N ASP A 251 -5.60 20.19 -17.64
CA ASP A 251 -5.54 21.58 -18.08
C ASP A 251 -6.61 22.44 -17.40
N ALA A 252 -7.83 21.92 -17.26
CA ALA A 252 -8.90 22.60 -16.53
C ALA A 252 -8.55 22.89 -15.06
N VAL A 253 -7.78 22.02 -14.40
CA VAL A 253 -7.30 22.24 -13.03
C VAL A 253 -6.19 23.30 -13.02
N ARG A 254 -5.22 23.21 -13.95
CA ARG A 254 -4.11 24.17 -14.07
C ARG A 254 -4.60 25.60 -14.35
N GLU A 255 -5.64 25.72 -15.16
CA GLU A 255 -6.26 27.00 -15.52
C GLU A 255 -7.26 27.48 -14.46
N GLY A 256 -7.53 26.68 -13.43
CA GLY A 256 -8.48 27.00 -12.37
C GLY A 256 -9.93 27.08 -12.86
N ARG A 257 -10.25 26.36 -13.94
CA ARG A 257 -11.61 26.08 -14.43
C ARG A 257 -12.28 24.94 -13.65
N ALA A 258 -11.48 23.99 -13.17
CA ALA A 258 -11.89 22.91 -12.29
C ALA A 258 -11.05 22.88 -11.00
N GLY A 259 -11.52 22.16 -9.99
CA GLY A 259 -10.76 21.83 -8.78
C GLY A 259 -10.81 20.34 -8.47
N VAL A 260 -9.85 19.82 -7.71
CA VAL A 260 -9.92 18.45 -7.18
C VAL A 260 -10.70 18.50 -5.88
N GLN A 261 -11.88 17.90 -5.86
CA GLN A 261 -12.78 17.94 -4.71
C GLN A 261 -13.67 16.70 -4.71
N ASP A 262 -13.70 16.00 -3.58
CA ASP A 262 -14.60 14.86 -3.38
C ASP A 262 -16.06 15.27 -3.59
N GLU A 263 -16.85 14.36 -4.15
CA GLU A 263 -18.24 14.61 -4.50
C GLU A 263 -19.11 14.98 -3.29
N GLY A 264 -18.91 14.34 -2.14
CA GLY A 264 -19.65 14.66 -0.92
C GLY A 264 -19.41 16.08 -0.42
N SER A 265 -18.25 16.65 -0.73
CA SER A 265 -17.90 18.04 -0.39
C SER A 265 -18.46 19.08 -1.39
N GLN A 266 -19.09 18.65 -2.48
CA GLN A 266 -19.69 19.54 -3.49
C GLN A 266 -21.19 19.78 -3.24
N LEU A 267 -21.78 19.08 -2.27
CA LEU A 267 -23.19 19.15 -1.89
C LEU A 267 -23.49 20.30 -0.92
#